data_AF-A0A9F7TFI2-F1
#
_entry.id   AF-A0A9F7TFI2-F1
#
_cell.length_a   1.000
_cell.length_b   1.000
_cell.length_c   1.000
_cell.angle_alpha   90.00
_cell.angle_beta   90.00
_cell.angle_gamma   90.00
#
_symmetry.space_group_name_H-M   'P 1'
#
loop_
_entity.id
_entity.type
_entity.pdbx_description
1 polymer ?
#
loop_
_entity_poly.entity_id
_entity_poly.type
_entity_poly.pdbx_seq_one_letter_code
_entity_poly.pdbx_strand_id
1 'polypeptide(L)'
;MNHTDLAHTLHNKSVASVYQTKLKSSLREKFKRINEGISQHGSSALLNEIYTELYITEGWSGDVNNEHEVRQIETASRRPATQETPIKCNDLFKDKSIRSVLTKGVAGIGKTVSVQKFILDWTEGKANQDVTFMFPLPFRELNLMKQEHLSLMDLHHFFPEMRKLEVIDFYKVVLIFDGLDECRLPLNFQKNERLCDVTESASVDVLLTTSSRGICFPLLSSG
;
A
#
# COMPACT_ATOMS: atom_id res chain seq x y z
N MET A 1 -19.04 28.50 -14.24
CA MET A 1 -19.01 27.02 -14.19
C MET A 1 -20.10 26.53 -15.14
N ASN A 2 -19.74 25.87 -16.25
CA ASN A 2 -20.72 25.48 -17.28
C ASN A 2 -21.52 24.23 -16.86
N HIS A 3 -22.78 24.13 -17.31
CA HIS A 3 -23.68 23.02 -16.98
C HIS A 3 -23.15 21.64 -17.41
N THR A 4 -22.35 21.58 -18.48
CA THR A 4 -21.67 20.37 -18.96
C THR A 4 -20.58 19.89 -18.01
N ASP A 5 -19.86 20.82 -17.37
CA ASP A 5 -18.76 20.54 -16.44
C ASP A 5 -19.29 19.97 -15.11
N LEU A 6 -20.47 20.46 -14.68
CA LEU A 6 -21.17 19.96 -13.52
C LEU A 6 -21.71 18.53 -13.76
N ALA A 7 -22.30 18.27 -14.93
CA ALA A 7 -22.83 16.95 -15.26
C ALA A 7 -21.72 15.87 -15.32
N HIS A 8 -20.58 16.20 -15.91
CA HIS A 8 -19.41 15.31 -15.98
C HIS A 8 -18.84 15.03 -14.57
N THR A 9 -18.73 16.07 -13.74
CA THR A 9 -18.26 15.92 -12.35
C THR A 9 -19.19 15.05 -11.51
N LEU A 10 -20.51 15.22 -11.65
CA LEU A 10 -21.50 14.42 -10.92
C LEU A 10 -21.52 12.95 -11.39
N HIS A 11 -21.41 12.73 -12.70
CA HIS A 11 -21.31 11.38 -13.27
C HIS A 11 -20.07 10.65 -12.72
N ASN A 12 -18.90 11.29 -12.75
CA ASN A 12 -17.66 10.70 -12.24
C ASN A 12 -17.72 10.40 -10.74
N LYS A 13 -18.29 11.31 -9.92
CA LYS A 13 -18.49 11.07 -8.48
C LYS A 13 -19.41 9.87 -8.20
N SER A 14 -20.48 9.73 -8.98
CA SER A 14 -21.42 8.61 -8.85
C SER A 14 -20.76 7.27 -9.20
N VAL A 15 -20.05 7.23 -10.33
CA VAL A 15 -19.31 6.05 -10.80
C VAL A 15 -18.24 5.65 -9.77
N ALA A 16 -17.44 6.60 -9.29
CA ALA A 16 -16.41 6.36 -8.28
C ALA A 16 -16.98 5.74 -7.00
N SER A 17 -18.12 6.23 -6.51
CA SER A 17 -18.77 5.74 -5.30
C SER A 17 -19.17 4.26 -5.42
N VAL A 18 -19.68 3.84 -6.58
CA VAL A 18 -20.06 2.45 -6.84
C VAL A 18 -18.84 1.53 -6.79
N TYR A 19 -17.76 1.89 -7.48
CA TYR A 19 -16.53 1.09 -7.50
C TYR A 19 -15.82 1.09 -6.15
N GLN A 20 -15.78 2.24 -5.46
CA GLN A 20 -15.20 2.34 -4.14
C GLN A 20 -15.93 1.42 -3.16
N THR A 21 -17.27 1.38 -3.21
CA THR A 21 -18.07 0.51 -2.35
C THR A 21 -17.76 -0.97 -2.62
N LYS A 22 -17.65 -1.36 -3.89
CA LYS A 22 -17.29 -2.74 -4.28
C LYS A 22 -15.89 -3.12 -3.80
N LEU A 23 -14.89 -2.27 -4.06
CA LEU A 23 -13.52 -2.49 -3.64
C LEU A 23 -13.41 -2.57 -2.11
N LYS A 24 -14.02 -1.62 -1.39
CA LYS A 24 -14.06 -1.66 0.08
C LYS A 24 -14.70 -2.93 0.61
N SER A 25 -15.81 -3.39 0.01
CA SER A 25 -16.44 -4.64 0.41
C SER A 25 -15.52 -5.85 0.19
N SER A 26 -14.90 -5.94 -0.98
CA SER A 26 -13.96 -7.00 -1.34
C SER A 26 -12.78 -7.06 -0.37
N LEU A 27 -12.13 -5.92 -0.13
CA LEU A 27 -10.99 -5.82 0.78
C LEU A 27 -11.37 -6.03 2.24
N ARG A 28 -12.55 -5.57 2.67
CA ARG A 28 -13.05 -5.84 4.04
C ARG A 28 -13.22 -7.33 4.24
N GLU A 29 -13.83 -8.04 3.29
CA GLU A 29 -13.99 -9.49 3.38
C GLU A 29 -12.64 -10.23 3.34
N LYS A 30 -11.66 -9.74 2.55
CA LYS A 30 -10.29 -10.30 2.48
C LYS A 30 -9.51 -10.14 3.79
N PHE A 31 -9.64 -8.99 4.46
CA PHE A 31 -8.77 -8.62 5.61
C PHE A 31 -9.45 -8.54 6.97
N LYS A 32 -10.77 -8.73 7.06
CA LYS A 32 -11.49 -8.74 8.35
C LYS A 32 -11.01 -9.81 9.32
N ARG A 33 -10.40 -10.87 8.79
CA ARG A 33 -10.01 -12.07 9.53
C ARG A 33 -8.57 -12.44 9.27
N ILE A 34 -7.93 -12.96 10.31
CA ILE A 34 -6.56 -13.46 10.28
C ILE A 34 -6.51 -14.85 10.90
N ASN A 35 -5.64 -15.71 10.39
CA ASN A 35 -5.45 -17.05 10.93
C ASN A 35 -4.46 -16.98 12.09
N GLU A 36 -4.86 -17.50 13.25
CA GLU A 36 -3.96 -17.60 14.40
C GLU A 36 -3.09 -18.87 14.28
N GLY A 37 -1.77 -18.68 14.15
CA GLY A 37 -0.78 -19.77 14.21
C GLY A 37 -0.46 -20.50 12.90
N ILE A 38 0.41 -21.51 12.99
CA ILE A 38 0.94 -22.32 11.87
C ILE A 38 0.12 -23.61 11.64
N SER A 39 -0.87 -23.89 12.50
CA SER A 39 -1.63 -25.13 12.42
C SER A 39 -2.70 -25.05 11.33
N GLN A 40 -2.79 -26.10 10.51
CA GLN A 40 -3.80 -26.25 9.45
C GLN A 40 -5.26 -26.33 9.97
N HIS A 41 -5.49 -26.07 11.26
CA HIS A 41 -6.80 -26.10 11.95
C HIS A 41 -7.06 -24.84 12.80
N GLY A 42 -6.28 -23.76 12.62
CA GLY A 42 -6.40 -22.54 13.42
C GLY A 42 -7.77 -21.87 13.31
N SER A 43 -8.34 -21.49 14.46
CA SER A 43 -9.52 -20.63 14.53
C SER A 43 -9.22 -19.29 13.87
N SER A 44 -10.10 -18.86 12.97
CA SER A 44 -10.01 -17.54 12.34
C SER A 44 -10.53 -16.48 13.31
N ALA A 45 -9.68 -15.52 13.67
CA ALA A 45 -10.03 -14.41 14.57
C ALA A 45 -10.31 -13.13 13.78
N LEU A 46 -11.14 -12.25 14.33
CA LEU A 46 -11.36 -10.93 13.76
C LEU A 46 -10.12 -10.07 14.01
N LEU A 47 -9.56 -9.48 12.94
CA LEU A 47 -8.33 -8.71 13.04
C LEU A 47 -8.46 -7.55 14.04
N ASN A 48 -9.60 -6.88 14.06
CA ASN A 48 -9.87 -5.77 14.99
C ASN A 48 -9.91 -6.20 16.47
N GLU A 49 -10.17 -7.48 16.78
CA GLU A 49 -10.25 -7.95 18.17
C GLU A 49 -8.87 -8.28 18.74
N ILE A 50 -7.92 -8.65 17.88
CA ILE A 50 -6.60 -9.12 18.29
C ILE A 50 -5.47 -8.15 17.93
N TYR A 51 -5.74 -7.13 17.11
CA TYR A 51 -4.71 -6.20 16.66
C TYR A 51 -4.22 -5.32 17.82
N THR A 52 -2.90 -5.31 18.00
CA THR A 52 -2.20 -4.36 18.88
C THR A 52 -1.46 -3.35 18.02
N GLU A 53 -1.58 -2.06 18.34
CA GLU A 53 -0.88 -1.00 17.59
C GLU A 53 0.64 -1.20 17.68
N LEU A 54 1.31 -1.21 16.52
CA LEU A 54 2.76 -1.20 16.47
C LEU A 54 3.32 0.17 16.85
N TYR A 55 4.44 0.16 17.55
CA TYR A 55 5.25 1.36 17.79
C TYR A 55 6.09 1.64 16.53
N ILE A 56 5.67 2.61 15.72
CA ILE A 56 6.34 3.01 14.48
C ILE A 56 7.01 4.35 14.72
N THR A 57 8.24 4.51 14.25
CA THR A 57 9.00 5.76 14.34
C THR A 57 9.59 6.13 12.98
N GLU A 58 9.97 7.40 12.81
CA GLU A 58 10.61 7.85 11.58
C GLU A 58 12.00 7.21 11.43
N GLY A 59 12.28 6.67 10.25
CA GLY A 59 13.57 6.06 9.93
C GLY A 59 14.68 7.12 9.77
N TRP A 60 15.91 6.76 10.13
CA TRP A 60 17.09 7.60 9.91
C TRP A 60 17.36 7.77 8.40
N SER A 61 17.54 9.02 7.94
CA SER A 61 17.84 9.37 6.54
C SER A 61 19.32 9.31 6.17
N GLY A 62 20.21 9.10 7.14
CA GLY A 62 21.65 9.04 6.92
C GLY A 62 22.06 7.92 5.97
N ASP A 63 23.17 8.21 5.27
CA ASP A 63 23.80 7.41 4.23
C ASP A 63 23.75 5.91 4.48
N VAL A 64 23.71 5.16 3.38
CA VAL A 64 23.78 3.70 3.29
C VAL A 64 25.02 3.20 4.04
N ASN A 65 24.94 3.14 5.36
CA ASN A 65 25.95 2.50 6.19
C ASN A 65 25.76 1.00 5.95
N ASN A 66 26.82 0.31 5.52
CA ASN A 66 26.82 -1.11 5.15
C ASN A 66 26.55 -2.07 6.33
N GLU A 67 25.95 -1.58 7.42
CA GLU A 67 25.61 -2.37 8.58
C GLU A 67 24.28 -3.10 8.37
N HIS A 68 24.20 -4.34 8.88
CA HIS A 68 22.99 -5.16 8.82
C HIS A 68 21.75 -4.44 9.39
N GLU A 69 20.60 -4.60 8.73
CA GLU A 69 19.31 -3.99 9.11
C GLU A 69 18.97 -4.20 10.59
N VAL A 70 19.24 -5.40 11.13
CA VAL A 70 19.04 -5.73 12.55
C VAL A 70 19.83 -4.78 13.47
N ARG A 71 21.08 -4.47 13.14
CA ARG A 71 21.91 -3.56 13.96
C ARG A 71 21.40 -2.13 13.91
N GLN A 72 20.93 -1.68 12.75
CA GLN A 72 20.34 -0.35 12.62
C GLN A 72 19.06 -0.22 13.47
N ILE A 73 18.18 -1.23 13.42
CA ILE A 73 16.94 -1.28 14.20
C ILE A 73 17.25 -1.36 15.69
N GLU A 74 18.18 -2.22 16.13
CA GLU A 74 18.59 -2.31 17.54
C GLU A 74 19.21 -1.01 18.05
N THR A 75 19.98 -0.31 17.21
CA THR A 75 20.60 0.96 17.60
C THR A 75 19.56 2.06 17.75
N ALA A 76 18.54 2.08 16.88
CA ALA A 76 17.40 2.98 17.01
C ALA A 76 16.58 2.64 18.28
N SER A 77 16.23 1.37 18.50
CA SER A 77 15.37 0.96 19.62
C SER A 77 15.99 1.16 21.01
N ARG A 78 17.32 1.28 21.10
CA ARG A 78 18.04 1.61 22.35
C ARG A 78 17.97 3.10 22.73
N ARG A 79 17.41 3.97 21.88
CA ARG A 79 17.23 5.38 22.21
C ARG A 79 16.18 5.54 23.31
N PRO A 80 16.33 6.53 24.20
CA PRO A 80 15.28 6.86 25.15
C PRO A 80 14.00 7.22 24.40
N ALA A 81 12.85 6.67 24.81
CA ALA A 81 11.54 6.91 24.17
C ALA A 81 11.15 8.41 24.11
N THR A 82 11.80 9.26 24.90
CA THR A 82 11.64 10.73 24.87
C THR A 82 12.26 11.41 23.66
N GLN A 83 13.12 10.73 22.88
CA GLN A 83 13.74 11.28 21.66
C GLN A 83 13.01 10.89 20.37
N GLU A 84 12.08 9.93 20.43
CA GLU A 84 11.39 9.42 19.25
C GLU A 84 9.94 9.92 19.23
N THR A 85 9.48 10.37 18.06
CA THR A 85 8.07 10.72 17.86
C THR A 85 7.36 9.49 17.29
N PRO A 86 6.47 8.83 18.06
CA PRO A 86 5.71 7.71 17.53
C PRO A 86 4.74 8.18 16.46
N ILE A 87 4.68 7.42 15.37
CA ILE A 87 3.81 7.66 14.22
C ILE A 87 2.72 6.59 14.24
N LYS A 88 1.46 7.01 14.17
CA LYS A 88 0.37 6.04 13.98
C LYS A 88 0.34 5.56 12.53
N CYS A 89 0.11 4.28 12.31
CA CYS A 89 0.04 3.73 10.95
C CYS A 89 -1.01 4.45 10.07
N ASN A 90 -2.16 4.80 10.64
CA ASN A 90 -3.20 5.57 9.95
C ASN A 90 -2.84 7.04 9.68
N ASP A 91 -1.71 7.52 10.21
CA ASP A 91 -1.26 8.91 10.07
C ASP A 91 -0.16 9.09 9.02
N LEU A 92 0.31 7.99 8.42
CA LEU A 92 1.46 7.96 7.49
C LEU A 92 1.30 8.88 6.27
N PHE A 93 0.07 9.22 5.87
CA PHE A 93 -0.21 10.16 4.76
C PHE A 93 -1.02 11.38 5.18
N LYS A 94 -1.05 11.72 6.48
CA LYS A 94 -1.67 12.97 6.93
C LYS A 94 -0.97 14.19 6.31
N ASP A 95 0.36 14.13 6.19
CA ASP A 95 1.10 15.12 5.41
C ASP A 95 0.97 14.81 3.92
N LYS A 96 0.34 15.74 3.19
CA LYS A 96 0.13 15.64 1.74
C LYS A 96 1.42 15.79 0.93
N SER A 97 2.52 16.24 1.56
CA SER A 97 3.84 16.29 0.94
C SER A 97 4.44 14.89 0.76
N ILE A 98 4.05 13.94 1.62
CA ILE A 98 4.53 12.56 1.61
C ILE A 98 3.85 11.81 0.46
N ARG A 99 4.66 11.44 -0.53
CA ARG A 99 4.22 10.63 -1.69
C ARG A 99 4.61 9.17 -1.57
N SER A 100 5.56 8.85 -0.70
CA SER A 100 5.98 7.48 -0.50
C SER A 100 6.46 7.23 0.91
N VAL A 101 6.14 6.06 1.45
CA VAL A 101 6.62 5.62 2.76
C VAL A 101 7.19 4.23 2.66
N LEU A 102 8.40 4.06 3.17
CA LEU A 102 9.08 2.79 3.28
C LEU A 102 9.13 2.36 4.74
N THR A 103 8.41 1.30 5.08
CA THR A 103 8.53 0.70 6.41
C THR A 103 9.61 -0.37 6.39
N LYS A 104 10.41 -0.39 7.46
CA LYS A 104 11.49 -1.36 7.69
C LYS A 104 11.28 -1.99 9.05
N GLY A 105 11.81 -3.19 9.25
CA GLY A 105 11.59 -3.91 10.50
C GLY A 105 12.00 -5.37 10.37
N VAL A 106 12.35 -5.98 11.49
CA VAL A 106 12.72 -7.40 11.54
C VAL A 106 11.56 -8.31 11.10
N ALA A 107 11.89 -9.54 10.68
CA ALA A 107 10.89 -10.55 10.34
C ALA A 107 9.96 -10.82 11.54
N GLY A 108 8.67 -11.04 11.28
CA GLY A 108 7.69 -11.35 12.32
C GLY A 108 7.21 -10.17 13.18
N ILE A 109 7.75 -8.95 13.01
CA ILE A 109 7.35 -7.77 13.81
C ILE A 109 5.92 -7.26 13.54
N GLY A 110 5.20 -7.86 12.58
CA GLY A 110 3.80 -7.51 12.28
C GLY A 110 3.58 -6.57 11.10
N LYS A 111 4.59 -6.33 10.24
CA LYS A 111 4.49 -5.42 9.07
C LYS A 111 3.25 -5.71 8.20
N THR A 112 3.10 -6.94 7.72
CA THR A 112 1.93 -7.37 6.91
C THR A 112 0.61 -7.22 7.67
N VAL A 113 0.59 -7.54 8.97
CA VAL A 113 -0.63 -7.41 9.78
C VAL A 113 -1.05 -5.94 9.92
N SER A 114 -0.09 -5.01 10.05
CA SER A 114 -0.37 -3.57 10.07
C SER A 114 -0.87 -3.05 8.73
N VAL A 115 -0.40 -3.58 7.60
CA VAL A 115 -0.97 -3.27 6.27
C VAL A 115 -2.43 -3.70 6.18
N GLN A 116 -2.72 -4.94 6.58
CA GLN A 116 -4.08 -5.46 6.59
C GLN A 116 -4.99 -4.60 7.48
N LYS A 117 -4.48 -4.17 8.64
CA LYS A 117 -5.21 -3.28 9.56
C LYS A 117 -5.47 -1.90 8.95
N PHE A 118 -4.46 -1.29 8.33
CA PHE A 118 -4.57 0.00 7.66
C PHE A 118 -5.66 -0.01 6.58
N ILE A 119 -5.67 -1.06 5.76
CA ILE A 119 -6.69 -1.27 4.74
C ILE A 119 -8.06 -1.49 5.38
N LEU A 120 -8.15 -2.36 6.40
CA LEU A 120 -9.40 -2.65 7.09
C LEU A 120 -10.03 -1.38 7.68
N ASP A 121 -9.24 -0.53 8.34
CA ASP A 121 -9.70 0.76 8.87
C ASP A 121 -10.21 1.70 7.77
N TRP A 122 -9.59 1.70 6.60
CA TRP A 122 -10.10 2.45 5.44
C TRP A 122 -11.43 1.88 4.91
N THR A 123 -11.56 0.55 4.84
CA THR A 123 -12.82 -0.09 4.38
C THR A 123 -13.98 0.12 5.35
N GLU A 124 -13.69 0.22 6.64
CA GLU A 124 -14.67 0.43 7.71
C GLU A 124 -15.00 1.90 7.99
N GLY A 125 -14.37 2.83 7.27
CA GLY A 125 -14.64 4.26 7.42
C GLY A 125 -13.90 4.94 8.58
N LYS A 126 -12.96 4.25 9.22
CA LYS A 126 -12.28 4.73 10.44
C LYS A 126 -11.13 5.70 10.16
N ALA A 127 -10.41 5.51 9.05
CA ALA A 127 -9.24 6.33 8.70
C ALA A 127 -9.10 6.52 7.18
N ASN A 128 -8.29 7.50 6.76
CA ASN A 128 -7.88 7.72 5.36
C ASN A 128 -9.04 7.87 4.35
N GLN A 129 -10.18 8.44 4.78
CA GLN A 129 -11.38 8.56 3.93
C GLN A 129 -11.26 9.61 2.82
N ASP A 130 -10.19 10.40 2.85
CA ASP A 130 -9.78 11.26 1.74
C ASP A 130 -9.17 10.47 0.57
N VAL A 131 -8.79 9.21 0.78
CA VAL A 131 -8.33 8.28 -0.27
C VAL A 131 -9.53 7.62 -0.94
N THR A 132 -9.63 7.77 -2.26
CA THR A 132 -10.71 7.20 -3.06
C THR A 132 -10.53 5.69 -3.27
N PHE A 133 -9.32 5.25 -3.61
CA PHE A 133 -9.01 3.83 -3.85
C PHE A 133 -7.70 3.42 -3.17
N MET A 134 -7.68 2.24 -2.57
CA MET A 134 -6.48 1.59 -2.05
C MET A 134 -6.30 0.23 -2.72
N PHE A 135 -5.14 -0.01 -3.33
CA PHE A 135 -4.84 -1.24 -4.05
C PHE A 135 -3.70 -2.00 -3.35
N PRO A 136 -4.00 -3.04 -2.56
CA PRO A 136 -2.99 -3.93 -2.01
C PRO A 136 -2.44 -4.86 -3.10
N LEU A 137 -1.13 -4.80 -3.32
CA LEU A 137 -0.39 -5.52 -4.35
C LEU A 137 0.74 -6.32 -3.69
N PRO A 138 0.45 -7.51 -3.15
CA PRO A 138 1.48 -8.36 -2.56
C PRO A 138 2.50 -8.77 -3.63
N PHE A 139 3.79 -8.70 -3.32
CA PHE A 139 4.85 -9.10 -4.25
C PHE A 139 4.72 -10.56 -4.69
N ARG A 140 4.19 -11.43 -3.82
CA ARG A 140 3.86 -12.80 -4.18
C ARG A 140 2.92 -12.88 -5.39
N GLU A 141 1.90 -12.02 -5.44
CA GLU A 141 0.96 -11.94 -6.57
C GLU A 141 1.62 -11.26 -7.78
N LEU A 142 2.36 -10.16 -7.57
CA LEU A 142 3.06 -9.44 -8.63
C LEU A 142 4.12 -10.28 -9.35
N ASN A 143 4.80 -11.17 -8.62
CA ASN A 143 5.81 -12.07 -9.18
C ASN A 143 5.24 -13.04 -10.22
N LEU A 144 3.93 -13.31 -10.20
CA LEU A 144 3.26 -14.15 -11.19
C LEU A 144 3.07 -13.42 -12.53
N MET A 145 3.11 -12.10 -12.53
CA MET A 145 2.91 -11.24 -13.72
C MET A 145 4.22 -10.88 -14.44
N LYS A 146 5.30 -11.63 -14.18
CA LYS A 146 6.69 -11.32 -14.58
C LYS A 146 6.95 -11.07 -16.07
N GLN A 147 6.01 -11.39 -16.96
CA GLN A 147 6.16 -11.21 -18.41
C GLN A 147 5.09 -10.31 -19.04
N GLU A 148 4.25 -9.67 -18.22
CA GLU A 148 3.21 -8.78 -18.71
C GLU A 148 3.65 -7.31 -18.59
N HIS A 149 3.41 -6.54 -19.65
CA HIS A 149 3.39 -5.08 -19.56
C HIS A 149 2.03 -4.70 -18.98
N LEU A 150 2.04 -4.18 -17.76
CA LEU A 150 0.86 -3.71 -17.05
C LEU A 150 0.85 -2.18 -17.02
N SER A 151 -0.31 -1.60 -17.19
CA SER A 151 -0.64 -0.22 -16.81
C SER A 151 -1.36 -0.24 -15.47
N LEU A 152 -1.62 0.92 -14.86
CA LEU A 152 -2.52 0.99 -13.71
C LEU A 152 -3.96 0.58 -14.07
N MET A 153 -4.33 0.61 -15.35
CA MET A 153 -5.62 0.10 -15.82
C MET A 153 -5.69 -1.44 -15.77
N ASP A 154 -4.55 -2.11 -15.76
CA ASP A 154 -4.45 -3.57 -15.64
C ASP A 154 -4.55 -4.09 -14.20
N LEU A 155 -4.79 -3.19 -13.23
CA LEU A 155 -5.16 -3.55 -11.87
C LEU A 155 -6.42 -4.42 -11.80
N HIS A 156 -7.24 -4.45 -12.85
CA HIS A 156 -8.42 -5.31 -12.92
C HIS A 156 -8.08 -6.82 -12.89
N HIS A 157 -6.83 -7.22 -13.18
CA HIS A 157 -6.38 -8.60 -12.96
C HIS A 157 -6.38 -8.97 -11.48
N PHE A 158 -6.02 -8.02 -10.61
CA PHE A 158 -6.02 -8.20 -9.16
C PHE A 158 -7.37 -7.83 -8.53
N PHE A 159 -8.11 -6.93 -9.18
CA PHE A 159 -9.39 -6.40 -8.71
C PHE A 159 -10.46 -6.48 -9.82
N PRO A 160 -11.03 -7.67 -10.11
CA PRO A 160 -12.03 -7.84 -11.17
C PRO A 160 -13.24 -6.91 -11.05
N GLU A 161 -13.58 -6.49 -9.83
CA GLU A 161 -14.63 -5.52 -9.53
C GLU A 161 -14.37 -4.13 -10.15
N MET A 162 -13.13 -3.83 -10.51
CA MET A 162 -12.68 -2.56 -11.09
C MET A 162 -12.58 -2.58 -12.62
N ARG A 163 -12.84 -3.72 -13.28
CA ARG A 163 -12.62 -3.91 -14.73
C ARG A 163 -13.28 -2.86 -15.64
N LYS A 164 -14.39 -2.27 -15.20
CA LYS A 164 -15.18 -1.30 -15.97
C LYS A 164 -14.94 0.16 -15.53
N LEU A 165 -13.97 0.40 -14.66
CA LEU A 165 -13.55 1.76 -14.30
C LEU A 165 -12.58 2.25 -15.37
N GLU A 166 -12.99 3.24 -16.16
CA GLU A 166 -12.24 3.71 -17.33
C GLU A 166 -11.16 4.74 -17.00
N VAL A 167 -11.25 5.44 -15.86
CA VAL A 167 -10.24 6.43 -15.47
C VAL A 167 -9.98 6.37 -13.96
N ILE A 168 -8.70 6.31 -13.57
CA ILE A 168 -8.27 6.27 -12.17
C ILE A 168 -7.57 7.59 -11.77
N ASP A 169 -7.06 8.34 -12.73
CA ASP A 169 -6.20 9.53 -12.61
C ASP A 169 -6.81 10.69 -11.84
N PHE A 170 -8.13 10.81 -11.89
CA PHE A 170 -8.87 11.89 -11.23
C PHE A 170 -9.04 11.67 -9.72
N TYR A 171 -8.60 10.52 -9.20
CA TYR A 171 -8.87 10.09 -7.84
C TYR A 171 -7.60 10.03 -6.98
N LYS A 172 -7.76 10.22 -5.67
CA LYS A 172 -6.66 9.99 -4.73
C LYS A 172 -6.51 8.48 -4.55
N VAL A 173 -5.41 7.94 -5.06
CA VAL A 173 -5.10 6.51 -5.04
C VAL A 173 -3.88 6.23 -4.18
N VAL A 174 -3.94 5.15 -3.41
CA VAL A 174 -2.81 4.58 -2.68
C VAL A 174 -2.52 3.18 -3.22
N LEU A 175 -1.27 2.93 -3.60
CA LEU A 175 -0.78 1.60 -3.94
C LEU A 175 0.02 1.06 -2.75
N ILE A 176 -0.27 -0.16 -2.32
CA ILE A 176 0.37 -0.78 -1.16
C ILE A 176 1.08 -2.05 -1.61
N PHE A 177 2.41 -2.01 -1.61
CA PHE A 177 3.27 -3.12 -2.00
C PHE A 177 3.78 -3.83 -0.74
N ASP A 178 3.22 -5.01 -0.47
CA ASP A 178 3.56 -5.82 0.70
C ASP A 178 4.45 -7.02 0.32
N GLY A 179 5.38 -7.38 1.21
CA GLY A 179 6.29 -8.51 1.02
C GLY A 179 7.45 -8.25 0.05
N LEU A 180 8.11 -7.09 0.12
CA LEU A 180 9.24 -6.76 -0.77
C LEU A 180 10.44 -7.72 -0.63
N ASP A 181 10.57 -8.48 0.47
CA ASP A 181 11.50 -9.62 0.60
C ASP A 181 11.20 -10.72 -0.42
N GLU A 182 9.91 -10.95 -0.69
CA GLU A 182 9.46 -11.91 -1.68
C GLU A 182 9.63 -11.38 -3.10
N CYS A 183 10.04 -10.12 -3.31
CA CYS A 183 10.18 -9.54 -4.64
C CYS A 183 11.24 -10.26 -5.47
N ARG A 184 10.84 -10.72 -6.66
CA ARG A 184 11.74 -11.34 -7.64
C ARG A 184 11.86 -10.50 -8.92
N LEU A 185 11.33 -9.28 -8.89
CA LEU A 185 11.36 -8.33 -10.00
C LEU A 185 12.65 -7.51 -9.94
N PRO A 186 13.27 -7.18 -11.08
CA PRO A 186 14.50 -6.38 -11.12
C PRO A 186 14.17 -4.90 -10.85
N LEU A 187 13.94 -4.53 -9.59
CA LEU A 187 13.60 -3.15 -9.21
C LEU A 187 14.82 -2.23 -9.41
N ASN A 188 14.84 -1.47 -10.50
CA ASN A 188 15.92 -0.53 -10.78
C ASN A 188 15.44 0.93 -10.74
N PHE A 189 15.42 1.49 -9.54
CA PHE A 189 15.01 2.89 -9.29
C PHE A 189 15.88 3.95 -9.99
N GLN A 190 17.08 3.58 -10.48
CA GLN A 190 17.98 4.51 -11.17
C GLN A 190 17.85 4.45 -12.70
N LYS A 191 17.55 3.28 -13.26
CA LYS A 191 17.52 3.06 -14.72
C LYS A 191 16.12 2.95 -15.31
N ASN A 192 15.11 2.67 -14.50
CA ASN A 192 13.75 2.52 -15.02
C ASN A 192 13.18 3.89 -15.44
N GLU A 193 12.53 3.89 -16.60
CA GLU A 193 11.87 5.08 -17.14
C GLU A 193 10.76 5.54 -16.18
N ARG A 194 10.66 6.84 -15.96
CA ARG A 194 9.60 7.41 -15.12
C ARG A 194 8.34 7.54 -15.97
N LEU A 195 7.32 6.73 -15.69
CA LEU A 195 6.02 6.90 -16.35
C LEU A 195 5.43 8.25 -15.93
N CYS A 196 4.94 9.01 -16.90
CA CYS A 196 4.34 10.32 -16.65
C CYS A 196 2.80 10.25 -16.67
N ASP A 197 2.27 9.17 -17.24
CA ASP A 197 0.86 8.88 -17.41
C ASP A 197 0.56 7.49 -16.80
N VAL A 198 -0.57 7.35 -16.12
CA VAL A 198 -0.97 6.08 -15.48
C VAL A 198 -1.64 5.13 -16.47
N THR A 199 -1.97 5.61 -17.67
CA THR A 199 -2.44 4.81 -18.80
C THR A 199 -1.31 4.18 -19.61
N GLU A 200 -0.06 4.60 -19.40
CA GLU A 200 1.11 3.98 -20.03
C GLU A 200 1.32 2.56 -19.49
N SER A 201 1.30 1.57 -20.38
CA SER A 201 1.69 0.20 -20.05
C SER A 201 3.20 0.09 -19.92
N ALA A 202 3.66 -0.46 -18.81
CA ALA A 202 5.08 -0.69 -18.52
C ALA A 202 5.28 -2.05 -17.88
N SER A 203 6.52 -2.52 -17.78
CA SER A 203 6.76 -3.72 -16.98
C SER A 203 6.44 -3.45 -15.50
N VAL A 204 6.08 -4.51 -14.76
CA VAL A 204 5.72 -4.39 -13.34
C VAL A 204 6.83 -3.73 -12.52
N ASP A 205 8.11 -4.01 -12.84
CA ASP A 205 9.24 -3.35 -12.19
C ASP A 205 9.31 -1.84 -12.50
N VAL A 206 8.97 -1.40 -13.72
CA VAL A 206 8.92 0.02 -14.08
C VAL A 206 7.78 0.74 -13.35
N LEU A 207 6.58 0.13 -13.28
CA LEU A 207 5.45 0.65 -12.50
C LEU A 207 5.82 0.86 -11.03
N LEU A 208 6.49 -0.14 -10.42
CA LEU A 208 6.91 -0.10 -9.02
C LEU A 208 7.98 0.95 -8.73
N THR A 209 8.83 1.24 -9.71
CA THR A 209 9.92 2.23 -9.59
C THR A 209 9.51 3.65 -10.01
N THR A 210 8.29 3.83 -10.54
CA THR A 210 7.80 5.15 -10.97
C THR A 210 7.12 5.90 -9.82
N SER A 211 7.72 7.02 -9.41
CA SER A 211 7.27 7.85 -8.27
C SER A 211 6.40 9.07 -8.68
N SER A 212 5.96 9.18 -9.93
CA SER A 212 5.59 10.50 -10.48
C SER A 212 4.23 11.04 -10.04
N ARG A 213 3.20 10.23 -9.73
CA ARG A 213 1.84 10.76 -9.42
C ARG A 213 0.99 10.01 -8.40
N GLY A 214 1.40 8.84 -7.93
CA GLY A 214 0.64 8.02 -6.98
C GLY A 214 1.32 7.91 -5.62
N ILE A 215 0.52 7.82 -4.55
CA ILE A 215 1.04 7.58 -3.21
C ILE A 215 1.44 6.10 -3.10
N CYS A 216 2.72 5.84 -2.85
CA CYS A 216 3.32 4.51 -2.91
C CYS A 216 3.77 4.05 -1.51
N PHE A 217 3.24 2.94 -1.02
CA PHE A 217 3.73 2.25 0.18
C PHE A 217 4.54 1.01 -0.21
N PRO A 218 5.86 1.10 -0.45
CA PRO A 218 6.72 -0.08 -0.42
C PRO A 218 6.98 -0.50 1.03
N LEU A 219 6.61 -1.70 1.44
CA LEU A 219 7.11 -2.29 2.69
C LEU A 219 8.31 -3.18 2.40
N LEU A 220 9.50 -2.79 2.88
CA LEU A 220 10.66 -3.68 2.92
C LEU A 220 10.39 -4.78 3.93
N SER A 221 10.47 -6.00 3.46
CA SER A 221 10.91 -7.09 4.30
C SER A 221 12.30 -7.46 3.77
N SER A 222 13.25 -7.64 4.68
CA SER A 222 14.52 -8.29 4.39
C SER A 222 14.48 -9.65 5.05
N GLY A 223 14.73 -10.71 4.27
CA GLY A 223 15.33 -11.93 4.78
C GLY A 223 16.86 -11.77 4.80
#